data_AF-A0A1H8NFW4-F1
#
_entry.id   AF-A0A1H8NFW4-F1
#
_cell.length_a   1.000
_cell.length_b   1.000
_cell.length_c   1.000
_cell.angle_alpha   90.00
_cell.angle_beta   90.00
_cell.angle_gamma   90.00
#
_symmetry.space_group_name_H-M   'P 1'
#
loop_
_entity.id
_entity.type
_entity.pdbx_description
1 polymer ?
#
loop_
_entity_poly.entity_id
_entity_poly.type
_entity_poly.pdbx_seq_one_letter_code
_entity_poly.pdbx_strand_id
1 'polypeptide(L)'
;MKKKTTELAENQTTGNELLFEEALQKLEDIVKQLEKGELSLDESLARFSEGVLLSKACLTKLNNAEQQIDTILHEEEGIMVEKPLPLQEDM
;
A
#
# COMPACT_ATOMS: atom_id res chain seq x y z
N MET A 1 15.74 33.34 -31.63
CA MET A 1 16.46 32.07 -31.88
C MET A 1 16.99 31.59 -30.54
N LYS A 2 16.80 30.38 -29.99
CA LYS A 2 16.09 29.14 -30.33
C LYS A 2 15.87 28.42 -28.97
N LYS A 3 14.63 27.97 -28.70
CA LYS A 3 14.20 26.69 -28.10
C LYS A 3 14.75 26.33 -26.69
N LYS A 4 13.96 26.43 -25.61
CA LYS A 4 13.00 25.41 -25.10
C LYS A 4 13.62 24.00 -25.02
N THR A 5 14.00 23.59 -23.81
CA THR A 5 14.22 22.18 -23.38
C THR A 5 13.98 22.14 -21.87
N THR A 6 12.72 21.97 -21.42
CA THR A 6 12.21 20.72 -20.82
C THR A 6 12.36 20.77 -19.28
N GLU A 7 11.48 21.37 -18.47
CA GLU A 7 10.11 20.94 -18.10
C GLU A 7 9.80 19.48 -18.46
N LEU A 8 9.89 18.58 -17.48
CA LEU A 8 9.29 17.24 -17.30
C LEU A 8 9.95 16.69 -16.01
N ALA A 9 9.31 16.32 -14.89
CA ALA A 9 7.93 15.95 -14.63
C ALA A 9 7.55 16.29 -13.17
N GLU A 10 6.69 17.30 -12.99
CA GLU A 10 5.79 17.39 -11.85
C GLU A 10 4.43 16.85 -12.32
N ASN A 11 4.13 15.56 -12.10
CA ASN A 11 2.73 15.13 -12.05
C ASN A 11 2.55 13.71 -11.51
N GLN A 12 1.83 13.60 -10.39
CA GLN A 12 0.95 12.49 -9.96
C GLN A 12 1.47 11.34 -9.06
N THR A 13 2.58 11.48 -8.33
CA THR A 13 3.01 10.41 -7.37
C THR A 13 2.52 10.61 -5.92
N THR A 14 2.15 11.84 -5.52
CA THR A 14 2.10 12.21 -4.09
C THR A 14 0.89 11.73 -3.29
N GLY A 15 -0.29 11.51 -3.90
CA GLY A 15 -1.50 11.25 -3.12
C GLY A 15 -1.59 9.85 -2.49
N ASN A 16 -1.02 8.84 -3.14
CA ASN A 16 -1.18 7.44 -2.75
C ASN A 16 -0.07 6.96 -1.80
N GLU A 17 1.16 7.49 -1.99
CA GLU A 17 2.30 7.26 -1.09
C GLU A 17 2.06 7.91 0.27
N LEU A 18 1.57 9.16 0.28
CA LEU A 18 1.21 9.85 1.53
C LEU A 18 0.20 9.04 2.35
N LEU A 19 -0.78 8.40 1.70
CA LEU A 19 -1.76 7.55 2.38
C LEU A 19 -1.16 6.25 2.96
N PHE A 20 -0.14 5.68 2.32
CA PHE A 20 0.56 4.50 2.85
C PHE A 20 1.40 4.86 4.07
N GLU A 21 2.24 5.89 3.97
CA GLU A 21 3.11 6.35 5.05
C GLU A 21 2.30 6.78 6.27
N GLU A 22 1.18 7.49 6.06
CA GLU A 22 0.25 7.86 7.14
C GLU A 22 -0.39 6.63 7.81
N ALA A 23 -0.79 5.62 7.03
CA ALA A 23 -1.37 4.40 7.57
C ALA A 23 -0.33 3.58 8.37
N LEU A 24 0.90 3.51 7.88
CA LEU A 24 2.01 2.86 8.55
C LEU A 24 2.37 3.56 9.86
N GLN A 25 2.47 4.89 9.84
CA GLN A 25 2.77 5.66 11.05
C GLN A 25 1.71 5.47 12.13
N LYS A 26 0.42 5.49 11.76
CA LYS A 26 -0.68 5.22 12.70
C LYS A 26 -0.61 3.81 13.27
N LEU A 27 -0.27 2.82 12.44
CA LEU A 27 -0.10 1.44 12.90
C LEU A 27 1.01 1.32 13.93
N GLU A 28 2.17 1.94 13.69
CA GLU A 28 3.28 1.97 14.65
C GLU A 28 2.86 2.61 15.97
N ASP A 29 2.11 3.70 15.92
CA ASP A 29 1.66 4.40 17.12
C ASP A 29 0.65 3.58 17.92
N ILE A 30 -0.20 2.80 17.25
CA ILE A 30 -1.10 1.82 17.88
C ILE A 30 -0.29 0.72 18.56
N VAL A 31 0.71 0.16 17.88
CA VAL A 31 1.58 -0.88 18.46
C VAL A 31 2.27 -0.34 19.71
N LYS A 32 2.88 0.85 19.65
CA LYS A 32 3.51 1.51 20.81
C LYS A 32 2.52 1.71 21.96
N GLN A 33 1.27 2.06 21.69
CA GLN A 33 0.24 2.23 22.72
C GLN A 33 -0.15 0.90 23.38
N LEU A 34 -0.29 -0.17 22.58
CA LEU A 34 -0.59 -1.51 23.09
C LEU A 34 0.56 -2.08 23.92
N GLU A 35 1.81 -1.87 23.50
CA GLU A 35 3.01 -2.34 24.20
C GLU A 35 3.24 -1.66 25.55
N LYS A 36 2.80 -0.40 25.70
CA LYS A 36 2.87 0.32 26.99
C LYS A 36 1.98 -0.31 28.07
N GLY A 37 0.90 -0.99 27.69
CA GLY A 37 0.01 -1.67 28.63
C GLY A 37 -0.78 -0.73 29.56
N GLU A 38 -0.90 0.56 29.24
CA GLU A 38 -1.61 1.57 30.04
C GLU A 38 -3.11 1.66 29.69
N LEU A 39 -3.55 0.99 28.63
CA LEU A 39 -4.91 1.00 28.13
C LEU A 39 -5.81 0.03 28.91
N SER A 40 -7.08 0.39 29.06
CA SER A 40 -8.10 -0.57 29.51
C SER A 40 -8.31 -1.68 28.47
N LEU A 41 -9.01 -2.75 28.87
CA LEU A 41 -9.31 -3.87 27.96
C LEU A 41 -10.09 -3.41 26.72
N ASP A 42 -11.14 -2.60 26.92
CA ASP A 42 -11.97 -2.11 25.82
C ASP A 42 -11.18 -1.20 24.86
N GLU A 43 -10.33 -0.32 25.40
CA GLU A 43 -9.44 0.51 24.58
C GLU A 43 -8.42 -0.33 23.83
N SER A 44 -7.84 -1.34 24.47
CA SER A 44 -6.88 -2.27 23.85
C SER A 44 -7.52 -3.02 22.68
N LEU A 45 -8.76 -3.48 22.85
CA LEU A 45 -9.51 -4.15 21.78
C LEU A 45 -9.83 -3.20 20.61
N ALA A 46 -10.21 -1.96 20.91
CA ALA A 46 -10.46 -0.94 19.89
C ALA A 46 -9.18 -0.64 19.08
N ARG A 47 -8.07 -0.42 19.77
CA ARG A 47 -6.75 -0.18 19.15
C ARG A 47 -6.26 -1.36 18.32
N PHE A 48 -6.43 -2.57 18.84
CA PHE A 48 -6.08 -3.78 18.09
C PHE A 48 -6.88 -3.91 16.80
N SER A 49 -8.20 -3.69 16.85
CA SER A 49 -9.06 -3.72 15.66
C SER A 49 -8.63 -2.69 14.61
N GLU A 50 -8.35 -1.46 15.05
CA GLU A 50 -7.82 -0.39 14.18
C GLU A 50 -6.48 -0.80 13.55
N GLY A 51 -5.57 -1.36 14.35
CA GLY A 51 -4.27 -1.85 13.87
C GLY A 51 -4.39 -2.95 12.81
N VAL A 52 -5.33 -3.89 12.99
CA VAL A 52 -5.59 -4.94 11.99
C VAL A 52 -6.07 -4.35 10.66
N LEU A 53 -6.94 -3.34 10.69
CA LEU A 53 -7.41 -2.68 9.47
C LEU A 53 -6.28 -1.93 8.75
N LEU A 54 -5.45 -1.19 9.50
CA LEU A 54 -4.30 -0.49 8.94
C LEU A 54 -3.28 -1.45 8.34
N SER A 55 -2.97 -2.55 9.03
CA SER A 55 -2.08 -3.59 8.53
C SER A 55 -2.55 -4.17 7.19
N LYS A 56 -3.86 -4.47 7.07
CA LYS A 56 -4.46 -4.93 5.81
C LYS A 56 -4.37 -3.88 4.70
N ALA A 57 -4.59 -2.61 5.03
CA ALA A 57 -4.49 -1.52 4.08
C ALA A 57 -3.06 -1.38 3.53
N CYS A 58 -2.05 -1.41 4.41
CA CYS A 58 -0.64 -1.38 4.03
C CYS A 58 -0.28 -2.56 3.11
N LEU A 59 -0.66 -3.79 3.48
CA LEU A 59 -0.39 -4.97 2.65
C LEU A 59 -1.05 -4.86 1.27
N THR A 60 -2.28 -4.38 1.20
CA THR A 60 -3.00 -4.18 -0.07
C THR A 60 -2.26 -3.19 -0.98
N LYS A 61 -1.69 -2.12 -0.41
CA LYS A 61 -0.91 -1.14 -1.17
C LYS A 61 0.40 -1.72 -1.67
N LEU A 62 1.12 -2.46 -0.83
CA LEU A 62 2.35 -3.15 -1.22
C LEU A 62 2.10 -4.14 -2.36
N ASN A 63 1.06 -4.97 -2.25
CA ASN A 63 0.70 -5.92 -3.31
C ASN A 63 0.32 -5.23 -4.63
N ASN A 64 -0.32 -4.06 -4.55
CA ASN A 64 -0.65 -3.28 -5.74
C ASN A 64 0.59 -2.62 -6.37
N ALA A 65 1.55 -2.18 -5.56
CA ALA A 65 2.83 -1.69 -6.05
C ALA A 65 3.64 -2.80 -6.73
N GLU A 66 3.71 -3.98 -6.12
CA GLU A 66 4.36 -5.17 -6.69
C GLU A 66 3.76 -5.54 -8.05
N GLN A 67 2.43 -5.63 -8.15
CA GLN A 67 1.75 -5.92 -9.43
C GLN A 67 2.02 -4.88 -10.52
N GLN A 68 2.17 -3.60 -10.14
CA GLN A 68 2.50 -2.54 -11.10
C GLN A 68 3.94 -2.69 -11.60
N ILE A 69 4.88 -2.97 -10.70
CA ILE A 69 6.29 -3.23 -11.06
C ILE A 69 6.37 -4.44 -11.98
N ASP A 70 5.71 -5.54 -11.63
CA ASP A 70 5.65 -6.73 -12.46
C ASP A 70 5.11 -6.38 -13.85
N THR A 71 3.98 -5.69 -13.95
CA THR A 71 3.41 -5.32 -15.25
C THR A 71 4.40 -4.53 -16.12
N ILE A 72 5.09 -3.55 -15.53
CA ILE A 72 6.11 -2.74 -16.23
C ILE A 72 7.26 -3.62 -16.75
N LEU A 73 7.81 -4.49 -15.90
CA LEU A 73 8.91 -5.39 -16.29
C LEU A 73 8.50 -6.37 -17.40
N HIS A 74 7.28 -6.92 -17.33
CA HIS A 74 6.76 -7.84 -18.33
C HIS A 74 6.47 -7.16 -19.68
N GLU A 75 6.02 -5.89 -19.66
CA GLU A 75 5.86 -5.08 -20.87
C GLU A 75 7.20 -4.73 -21.53
N GLU A 76 8.24 -4.44 -20.75
CA GLU A 76 9.59 -4.15 -21.26
C GLU A 76 10.30 -5.39 -21.84
N GLU A 77 10.07 -6.59 -21.28
CA GLU A 77 10.66 -7.84 -21.79
C GLU A 77 9.80 -8.55 -22.87
N GLY A 78 8.58 -8.07 -23.14
CA GLY A 78 7.66 -8.69 -24.12
C GLY A 78 7.16 -10.07 -23.70
N ILE A 79 7.27 -10.43 -22.41
CA ILE A 79 6.88 -11.73 -21.86
C ILE A 79 5.46 -11.63 -21.31
N MET A 80 4.50 -12.22 -22.02
CA MET A 80 3.11 -12.34 -21.57
C MET A 80 3.01 -13.50 -20.58
N VAL A 81 2.84 -13.22 -19.28
CA VAL A 81 2.60 -14.28 -18.28
C VAL A 81 1.10 -14.44 -18.08
N GLU A 82 0.59 -15.62 -18.39
CA GLU A 82 -0.79 -16.00 -18.07
C GLU A 82 -0.97 -15.93 -16.55
N LYS A 83 -1.75 -14.94 -16.09
CA LYS A 83 -2.26 -14.96 -14.72
C LYS A 83 -3.18 -16.17 -14.59
N PRO A 84 -3.01 -17.04 -13.58
CA PRO A 84 -3.93 -18.15 -13.35
C PRO A 84 -5.34 -17.59 -13.19
N LEU A 85 -6.27 -18.06 -14.04
CA LEU A 85 -7.68 -17.74 -13.93
C LEU A 85 -8.15 -18.17 -12.53
N PRO A 86 -8.67 -17.26 -11.70
CA PRO A 86 -9.30 -17.66 -10.46
C PRO A 86 -10.54 -18.47 -10.84
N LEU A 87 -10.48 -19.79 -10.67
CA LEU A 87 -11.66 -20.63 -10.75
C LEU A 87 -12.52 -20.22 -9.55
N GLN A 88 -13.60 -19.50 -9.83
CA GLN A 88 -14.70 -19.39 -8.87
C GLN A 88 -15.22 -20.81 -8.65
N GLU A 89 -14.87 -21.40 -7.51
CA GLU A 89 -15.65 -22.50 -6.96
C GLU A 89 -16.98 -21.90 -6.52
N ASP A 90 -17.92 -21.84 -7.47
CA ASP A 90 -19.33 -21.65 -7.16
C ASP A 90 -19.71 -22.75 -6.15
N MET A 91 -20.01 -22.34 -4.92
CA MET A 91 -20.71 -23.19 -3.94
C MET A 91 -22.16 -23.41 -4.37
#